data_AF-A0ABD4SYQ1-F1
#
_entry.id   AF-A0ABD4SYQ1-F1
#
_cell.length_a   1.000
_cell.length_b   1.000
_cell.length_c   1.000
_cell.angle_alpha   90.00
_cell.angle_beta   90.00
_cell.angle_gamma   90.00
#
_symmetry.space_group_name_H-M   'P 1'
#
loop_
_entity.id
_entity.type
_entity.pdbx_description
1 polymer ?
#
loop_
_entity_poly.entity_id
_entity_poly.type
_entity_poly.pdbx_seq_one_letter_code
_entity_poly.pdbx_strand_id
1 'polypeptide(L)'
;MTDSARDRLLPFKPTPDHPGSVRPAHGETPTQPIAAEVMDEAAYRQQQQYNQQQIDQDQAARARARTLLRRCREGFVPNLIHHPSFLPYDGILASKAIIRLLELSLHEDQRCALGAHQRCPFSRPESYRTAQSCGRRLHEIGGIDLMQQVLQDWIPAFDQPDLERIWVGIGHWRKQP
;
A
#
# COMPACT_ATOMS: atom_id res chain seq x y z
N MET A 1 -31.63 -38.46 -21.06
CA MET A 1 -30.46 -38.49 -21.95
C MET A 1 -30.63 -37.35 -22.96
N THR A 2 -29.73 -36.36 -22.90
CA THR A 2 -29.16 -35.52 -23.98
C THR A 2 -30.11 -34.82 -24.97
N ASP A 3 -30.12 -33.47 -24.96
CA ASP A 3 -29.46 -32.57 -25.96
C ASP A 3 -30.33 -32.33 -27.22
N SER A 4 -30.34 -31.21 -27.93
CA SER A 4 -29.78 -29.86 -27.78
C SER A 4 -30.39 -28.98 -28.91
N ALA A 5 -30.56 -27.69 -28.61
CA ALA A 5 -30.49 -26.49 -29.48
C ALA A 5 -31.10 -26.43 -30.90
N ARG A 6 -31.98 -25.43 -31.09
CA ARG A 6 -31.79 -24.20 -31.92
C ARG A 6 -33.16 -23.60 -32.27
N ASP A 7 -33.50 -22.42 -31.74
CA ASP A 7 -33.19 -21.08 -32.27
C ASP A 7 -34.21 -20.59 -33.31
N ARG A 8 -35.09 -19.66 -32.89
CA ARG A 8 -35.63 -18.56 -33.71
C ARG A 8 -36.52 -17.65 -32.86
N LEU A 9 -36.01 -16.45 -32.62
CA LEU A 9 -36.65 -15.30 -31.99
C LEU A 9 -37.86 -14.81 -32.80
N LEU A 10 -38.96 -14.47 -32.12
CA LEU A 10 -40.04 -13.64 -32.64
C LEU A 10 -40.47 -12.58 -31.60
N PRO A 11 -41.01 -11.43 -32.05
CA PRO A 11 -40.96 -10.17 -31.32
C PRO A 11 -42.15 -9.98 -30.37
N PHE A 12 -41.86 -9.38 -29.21
CA PHE A 12 -42.86 -8.95 -28.24
C PHE A 12 -43.51 -7.63 -28.66
N LYS A 13 -44.84 -7.63 -28.72
CA LYS A 13 -45.70 -6.50 -28.32
C LYS A 13 -46.52 -7.00 -27.12
N PRO A 14 -46.74 -6.19 -26.07
CA PRO A 14 -47.87 -5.25 -26.14
C PRO A 14 -47.63 -3.91 -25.39
N THR A 15 -48.09 -2.80 -25.97
CA THR A 15 -48.53 -1.58 -25.26
C THR A 15 -49.94 -1.84 -24.69
N PRO A 16 -50.47 -1.13 -23.65
CA PRO A 16 -50.62 0.34 -23.70
C PRO A 16 -50.78 1.14 -22.36
N ASP A 17 -50.82 2.48 -22.56
CA ASP A 17 -51.57 3.55 -21.87
C ASP A 17 -51.52 3.81 -20.36
N HIS A 18 -51.03 5.00 -19.95
CA HIS A 18 -51.83 6.11 -19.36
C HIS A 18 -50.96 7.37 -19.04
N PRO A 19 -51.53 8.56 -18.77
CA PRO A 19 -51.26 9.76 -19.56
C PRO A 19 -50.71 10.95 -18.75
N GLY A 20 -50.17 11.93 -19.47
CA GLY A 20 -50.16 13.35 -19.07
C GLY A 20 -49.19 13.75 -17.96
N SER A 21 -48.21 14.60 -18.30
CA SER A 21 -48.04 15.94 -17.70
C SER A 21 -46.56 16.39 -17.70
N VAL A 22 -46.26 17.32 -18.61
CA VAL A 22 -45.51 18.57 -18.40
C VAL A 22 -44.16 18.57 -17.61
N ARG A 23 -43.05 18.72 -18.39
CA ARG A 23 -41.78 19.49 -18.15
C ARG A 23 -40.78 18.96 -17.10
N PRO A 24 -39.44 19.25 -17.19
CA PRO A 24 -38.82 20.55 -17.52
C PRO A 24 -37.74 20.51 -18.63
N ALA A 25 -37.70 21.56 -19.46
CA ALA A 25 -36.61 22.55 -19.51
C ALA A 25 -35.21 21.93 -19.70
N HIS A 26 -34.63 22.20 -20.86
CA HIS A 26 -33.18 22.08 -21.09
C HIS A 26 -32.46 22.88 -20.00
N GLY A 27 -32.03 22.19 -18.95
CA GLY A 27 -31.01 22.69 -18.05
C GLY A 27 -29.70 22.57 -18.81
N GLU A 28 -29.28 23.67 -19.42
CA GLU A 28 -27.88 23.90 -19.72
C GLU A 28 -27.13 23.71 -18.40
N THR A 29 -26.49 22.56 -18.21
CA THR A 29 -25.42 22.46 -17.21
C THR A 29 -24.40 23.53 -17.62
N PRO A 30 -24.14 24.56 -16.80
CA PRO A 30 -23.04 25.45 -17.10
C PRO A 30 -21.80 24.56 -17.09
N THR A 31 -21.20 24.40 -18.26
CA THR A 31 -19.83 23.91 -18.37
C THR A 31 -19.01 24.97 -17.66
N GLN A 32 -18.84 24.82 -16.34
CA GLN A 32 -17.88 25.62 -15.62
C GLN A 32 -16.58 25.43 -16.38
N PRO A 33 -15.92 26.51 -16.83
CA PRO A 33 -14.57 26.37 -17.35
C PRO A 33 -13.78 25.76 -16.20
N ILE A 34 -13.37 24.50 -16.36
CA ILE A 34 -12.30 23.93 -15.56
C ILE A 34 -11.14 24.83 -15.92
N ALA A 35 -10.90 25.84 -15.09
CA ALA A 35 -9.66 26.57 -15.09
C ALA A 35 -8.61 25.49 -14.83
N ALA A 36 -8.01 24.98 -15.91
CA ALA A 36 -6.80 24.21 -15.79
C ALA A 36 -5.81 25.20 -15.18
N GLU A 37 -5.62 25.12 -13.86
CA GLU A 37 -4.48 25.72 -13.22
C GLU A 37 -3.26 25.10 -13.91
N VAL A 38 -2.76 25.80 -14.92
CA VAL A 38 -1.53 25.46 -15.60
C VAL A 38 -0.46 25.64 -14.54
N MET A 39 -0.06 24.53 -13.94
CA MET A 39 1.01 24.51 -12.97
C MET A 39 2.23 25.17 -13.60
N ASP A 40 2.78 26.15 -12.89
CA ASP A 40 3.97 26.88 -13.32
C ASP A 40 5.09 25.88 -13.62
N GLU A 41 5.86 26.12 -14.68
CA GLU A 41 6.94 25.23 -15.12
C GLU A 41 7.98 25.06 -14.00
N ALA A 42 8.16 26.10 -13.16
CA ALA A 42 8.98 26.03 -11.95
C ALA A 42 8.43 25.03 -10.92
N ALA A 43 7.12 25.06 -10.66
CA ALA A 43 6.44 24.13 -9.74
C ALA A 43 6.47 22.69 -10.27
N TYR A 44 6.29 22.50 -11.59
CA TYR A 44 6.42 21.19 -12.23
C TYR A 44 7.83 20.62 -12.07
N ARG A 45 8.87 21.42 -12.35
CA ARG A 45 10.27 20.99 -12.20
C ARG A 45 10.60 20.67 -10.73
N GLN A 46 10.10 21.45 -9.78
CA GLN A 46 10.29 21.18 -8.36
C GLN A 46 9.61 19.86 -7.94
N GLN A 47 8.40 19.60 -8.42
CA GLN A 47 7.70 18.34 -8.16
C GLN A 47 8.43 17.15 -8.78
N GLN A 48 8.96 17.28 -10.00
CA GLN A 48 9.76 16.23 -10.62
C GLN A 48 11.04 15.91 -9.83
N GLN A 49 11.75 16.94 -9.37
CA GLN A 49 12.94 16.75 -8.53
C GLN A 49 12.60 16.05 -7.21
N TYR A 50 11.50 16.42 -6.57
CA TYR A 50 11.02 15.77 -5.35
C TYR A 50 10.67 14.30 -5.58
N ASN A 51 9.93 14.00 -6.65
CA ASN A 51 9.58 12.62 -7.01
C ASN A 51 10.83 11.77 -7.30
N GLN A 52 11.81 12.34 -8.03
CA GLN A 52 13.06 11.62 -8.31
C GLN A 52 13.83 11.32 -7.03
N GLN A 53 13.95 12.29 -6.11
CA GLN A 53 14.60 12.08 -4.83
C GLN A 53 13.94 10.97 -4.00
N GLN A 54 12.60 10.91 -3.98
CA GLN A 54 11.88 9.83 -3.30
C GLN A 54 12.16 8.46 -3.93
N ILE A 55 12.19 8.39 -5.26
CA ILE A 55 12.51 7.15 -5.98
C ILE A 55 13.93 6.68 -5.63
N ASP A 56 14.91 7.58 -5.65
CA ASP A 56 16.31 7.24 -5.36
C ASP A 56 16.48 6.77 -3.90
N GLN A 57 15.79 7.42 -2.95
CA GLN A 57 15.79 7.02 -1.54
C GLN A 57 15.17 5.63 -1.34
N ASP A 58 14.04 5.34 -2.01
CA ASP A 58 13.40 4.02 -1.95
C ASP A 58 14.31 2.93 -2.53
N GLN A 59 14.93 3.19 -3.69
CA GLN A 59 15.88 2.26 -4.31
C GLN A 59 17.07 1.97 -3.39
N ALA A 60 17.63 3.00 -2.74
CA ALA A 60 18.70 2.86 -1.77
C ALA A 60 18.24 2.03 -0.55
N ALA A 61 17.04 2.31 -0.01
CA ALA A 61 16.47 1.55 1.10
C ALA A 61 16.32 0.06 0.75
N ARG A 62 15.81 -0.26 -0.45
CA ARG A 62 15.68 -1.63 -0.94
C ARG A 62 17.03 -2.31 -1.16
N ALA A 63 18.02 -1.61 -1.70
CA ALA A 63 19.38 -2.16 -1.86
C ALA A 63 20.00 -2.53 -0.50
N ARG A 64 19.81 -1.68 0.53
CA ARG A 64 20.20 -1.99 1.91
C ARG A 64 19.46 -3.22 2.43
N ALA A 65 18.14 -3.28 2.25
CA ALA A 65 17.33 -4.42 2.68
C ALA A 65 17.78 -5.74 2.02
N ARG A 66 18.06 -5.75 0.71
CA ARG A 66 18.57 -6.94 0.00
C ARG A 66 19.91 -7.40 0.56
N THR A 67 20.81 -6.46 0.84
CA THR A 67 22.13 -6.76 1.43
C THR A 67 21.99 -7.36 2.82
N LEU A 68 21.09 -6.80 3.63
CA LEU A 68 20.79 -7.31 4.97
C LEU A 68 20.22 -8.73 4.93
N LEU A 69 19.21 -8.97 4.09
CA LEU A 69 18.58 -10.28 3.95
C LEU A 69 19.56 -11.33 3.42
N ARG A 70 20.46 -10.97 2.50
CA ARG A 70 21.52 -11.87 2.03
C ARG A 70 22.41 -12.32 3.19
N ARG A 71 22.89 -11.38 4.01
CA ARG A 71 23.68 -11.70 5.20
C ARG A 71 22.91 -12.58 6.18
N CYS A 72 21.61 -12.32 6.36
CA CYS A 72 20.77 -13.15 7.23
C CYS A 72 20.68 -14.61 6.76
N ARG A 73 20.61 -14.83 5.44
CA ARG A 73 20.64 -16.17 4.84
C ARG A 73 21.99 -16.88 5.01
N GLU A 74 23.07 -16.11 5.15
CA GLU A 74 24.43 -16.62 5.44
C GLU A 74 24.65 -16.94 6.93
N GLY A 75 23.59 -16.84 7.76
CA GLY A 75 23.64 -17.19 9.19
C GLY A 75 23.87 -16.01 10.13
N PHE A 76 23.90 -14.78 9.62
CA PHE A 76 24.02 -13.58 10.46
C PHE A 76 22.66 -13.19 11.07
N VAL A 77 22.56 -13.12 12.40
CA VAL A 77 21.36 -12.58 13.07
C VAL A 77 21.69 -11.18 13.60
N PRO A 78 21.35 -10.12 12.87
CA PRO A 78 21.62 -8.76 13.33
C PRO A 78 20.75 -8.43 14.54
N ASN A 79 21.31 -7.67 15.48
CA ASN A 79 20.50 -6.81 16.32
C ASN A 79 20.31 -5.47 15.58
N LEU A 80 19.14 -5.27 14.99
CA LEU A 80 18.78 -4.08 14.21
C LEU A 80 18.31 -2.93 15.10
N ILE A 81 17.94 -3.22 16.35
CA ILE A 81 17.44 -2.22 17.29
C ILE A 81 18.37 -2.15 18.49
N HIS A 82 19.13 -1.07 18.56
CA HIS A 82 19.98 -0.74 19.69
C HIS A 82 19.23 0.23 20.60
N HIS A 83 18.35 -0.29 21.45
CA HIS A 83 17.69 0.51 22.46
C HIS A 83 18.23 0.15 23.86
N PRO A 84 18.65 1.14 24.68
CA PRO A 84 19.30 0.87 25.97
C PRO A 84 18.38 0.18 26.98
N SER A 85 17.06 0.28 26.81
CA SER A 85 16.08 -0.40 27.67
C SER A 85 15.66 -1.78 27.17
N PHE A 86 16.09 -2.22 25.98
CA PHE A 86 15.71 -3.53 25.46
C PHE A 86 16.66 -4.60 25.97
N LEU A 87 16.09 -5.70 26.44
CA LEU A 87 16.89 -6.88 26.69
C LEU A 87 17.43 -7.41 25.35
N PRO A 88 18.60 -8.09 25.34
CA PRO A 88 19.17 -8.65 24.12
C PRO A 88 18.19 -9.54 23.34
N TYR A 89 17.31 -10.25 24.05
CA TYR A 89 16.27 -11.09 23.44
C TYR A 89 15.20 -10.29 22.70
N ASP A 90 14.79 -9.15 23.24
CA ASP A 90 13.80 -8.26 22.63
C ASP A 90 14.32 -7.64 21.34
N GLY A 91 15.59 -7.23 21.33
CA GLY A 91 16.27 -6.75 20.14
C GLY A 91 16.29 -7.81 19.03
N ILE A 92 16.53 -9.08 19.37
CA ILE A 92 16.49 -10.20 18.40
C ILE A 92 15.06 -10.42 17.86
N LEU A 93 14.04 -10.38 18.72
CA LEU A 93 12.65 -10.56 18.29
C LEU A 93 12.18 -9.42 17.38
N ALA A 94 12.49 -8.17 17.74
CA ALA A 94 12.21 -7.01 16.92
C ALA A 94 12.93 -7.12 15.56
N SER A 95 14.21 -7.53 15.57
CA SER A 95 15.00 -7.74 14.35
C SER A 95 14.38 -8.80 13.44
N LYS A 96 13.88 -9.91 14.00
CA LYS A 96 13.16 -10.93 13.22
C LYS A 96 11.88 -10.38 12.59
N ALA A 97 11.12 -9.55 13.32
CA ALA A 97 9.93 -8.91 12.76
C ALA A 97 10.29 -7.95 11.61
N ILE A 98 11.33 -7.13 11.77
CA ILE A 98 11.84 -6.23 10.72
C ILE A 98 12.28 -7.02 9.49
N ILE A 99 13.10 -8.05 9.68
CA ILE A 99 13.56 -8.94 8.59
C ILE A 99 12.36 -9.50 7.82
N ARG A 100 11.32 -9.97 8.54
CA ARG A 100 10.14 -10.55 7.89
C ARG A 100 9.35 -9.52 7.08
N LEU A 101 9.22 -8.29 7.58
CA LEU A 101 8.59 -7.19 6.85
C LEU A 101 9.38 -6.83 5.58
N LEU A 102 10.71 -6.80 5.67
CA LEU A 102 11.59 -6.54 4.53
C LEU A 102 11.51 -7.67 3.48
N GLU A 103 11.40 -8.93 3.89
CA GLU A 103 11.17 -10.04 2.97
C GLU A 103 9.89 -9.87 2.17
N LEU A 104 8.78 -9.49 2.83
CA LEU A 104 7.49 -9.24 2.16
C LEU A 104 7.57 -8.07 1.19
N SER A 105 8.17 -6.95 1.63
CA SER A 105 8.40 -5.75 0.82
C SER A 105 9.20 -6.05 -0.46
N LEU A 106 10.28 -6.82 -0.34
CA LEU A 106 11.16 -7.14 -1.48
C LEU A 106 10.61 -8.26 -2.38
N HIS A 107 9.77 -9.15 -1.87
CA HIS A 107 9.19 -10.22 -2.67
C HIS A 107 8.23 -9.66 -3.74
N GLU A 108 7.51 -8.57 -3.46
CA GLU A 108 6.64 -7.94 -4.48
C GLU A 108 7.41 -7.11 -5.50
N ASP A 109 8.55 -6.54 -5.14
CA ASP A 109 9.43 -5.84 -6.08
C ASP A 109 9.95 -6.76 -7.21
N GLN A 110 10.19 -8.04 -6.91
CA GLN A 110 10.55 -9.04 -7.93
C GLN A 110 9.38 -9.42 -8.85
N ARG A 111 8.14 -9.21 -8.41
CA ARG A 111 6.92 -9.55 -9.16
C ARG A 111 6.39 -8.37 -9.97
N CYS A 112 6.57 -7.15 -9.49
CA CYS A 112 6.21 -5.92 -10.18
C CYS A 112 7.37 -5.44 -11.06
N ALA A 113 7.55 -6.08 -12.22
CA ALA A 113 8.54 -5.67 -13.23
C ALA A 113 8.18 -4.34 -13.95
N LEU A 114 7.06 -3.70 -13.63
CA LEU A 114 6.47 -2.61 -14.42
C LEU A 114 5.96 -1.49 -13.52
N GLY A 115 6.60 -0.31 -13.62
CA GLY A 115 5.99 0.98 -13.31
C GLY A 115 5.71 1.28 -11.83
N ALA A 116 6.04 2.50 -11.41
CA ALA A 116 5.91 2.98 -10.03
C ALA A 116 4.46 3.19 -9.53
N HIS A 117 3.44 2.55 -10.11
CA HIS A 117 2.03 2.93 -9.90
C HIS A 117 1.08 1.76 -9.56
N GLN A 118 1.49 0.92 -8.60
CA GLN A 118 0.65 0.22 -7.61
C GLN A 118 1.44 -0.97 -7.08
N ARG A 119 2.39 -0.70 -6.19
CA ARG A 119 3.04 -1.73 -5.39
C ARG A 119 2.25 -1.85 -4.10
N CYS A 120 1.73 -3.03 -3.80
CA CYS A 120 1.00 -3.28 -2.57
C CYS A 120 1.52 -4.57 -1.92
N PRO A 121 2.75 -4.55 -1.36
CA PRO A 121 3.44 -5.75 -0.88
C PRO A 121 2.64 -6.55 0.15
N PHE A 122 1.71 -5.88 0.82
CA PHE A 122 0.90 -6.44 1.88
C PHE A 122 -0.57 -6.63 1.51
N SER A 123 -0.94 -6.50 0.23
CA SER A 123 -2.33 -6.68 -0.25
C SER A 123 -2.82 -8.13 -0.12
N ARG A 124 -1.89 -9.10 -0.14
CA ARG A 124 -2.23 -10.53 -0.05
C ARG A 124 -2.63 -10.90 1.38
N PRO A 125 -3.63 -11.78 1.58
CA PRO A 125 -4.08 -12.17 2.91
C PRO A 125 -2.97 -12.70 3.83
N GLU A 126 -2.02 -13.48 3.29
CA GLU A 126 -0.91 -14.03 4.06
C GLU A 126 0.13 -12.95 4.44
N SER A 127 0.48 -12.08 3.47
CA SER A 127 1.37 -10.94 3.71
C SER A 127 0.76 -9.98 4.73
N TYR A 128 -0.54 -9.70 4.62
CA TYR A 128 -1.30 -8.89 5.56
C TYR A 128 -1.24 -9.46 6.98
N ARG A 129 -1.59 -10.74 7.16
CA ARG A 129 -1.56 -11.40 8.48
C ARG A 129 -0.16 -11.41 9.08
N THR A 130 0.85 -11.66 8.25
CA THR A 130 2.25 -11.62 8.69
C THR A 130 2.64 -10.21 9.12
N ALA A 131 2.34 -9.20 8.32
CA ALA A 131 2.62 -7.80 8.65
C ALA A 131 1.88 -7.33 9.91
N GLN A 132 0.63 -7.74 10.10
CA GLN A 132 -0.15 -7.46 11.30
C GLN A 132 0.47 -8.14 12.54
N SER A 133 0.88 -9.41 12.43
CA SER A 133 1.56 -10.14 13.49
C SER A 133 2.89 -9.49 13.88
N CYS A 134 3.70 -9.09 12.88
CA CYS A 134 4.92 -8.33 13.11
C CYS A 134 4.65 -7.00 13.83
N GLY A 135 3.63 -6.25 13.42
CA GLY A 135 3.24 -5.00 14.09
C GLY A 135 2.86 -5.20 15.55
N ARG A 136 2.06 -6.23 15.86
CA ARG A 136 1.70 -6.56 17.26
C ARG A 136 2.93 -6.91 18.08
N ARG A 137 3.84 -7.70 17.51
CA ARG A 137 5.07 -8.08 18.21
C ARG A 137 5.97 -6.89 18.51
N LEU A 138 6.11 -5.97 17.56
CA LEU A 138 6.86 -4.73 17.76
C LEU A 138 6.20 -3.85 18.84
N HIS A 139 4.87 -3.75 18.82
CA HIS A 139 4.13 -3.06 19.87
C HIS A 139 4.33 -3.68 21.26
N GLU A 140 4.28 -5.01 21.38
CA GLU A 140 4.54 -5.71 22.65
C GLU A 140 5.93 -5.43 23.22
N ILE A 141 6.94 -5.28 22.34
CA ILE A 141 8.34 -5.09 22.73
C ILE A 141 8.62 -3.63 23.11
N GLY A 142 8.19 -2.69 22.28
CA GLY A 142 8.61 -1.29 22.39
C GLY A 142 7.51 -0.28 22.12
N GLY A 143 6.25 -0.70 22.15
CA GLY A 143 5.10 0.15 21.94
C GLY A 143 5.05 0.80 20.56
N ILE A 144 4.37 1.93 20.49
CA ILE A 144 4.21 2.74 19.28
C ILE A 144 5.56 3.31 18.81
N ASP A 145 6.44 3.68 19.74
CA ASP A 145 7.72 4.31 19.41
C ASP A 145 8.60 3.36 18.59
N LEU A 146 8.68 2.08 18.98
CA LEU A 146 9.40 1.08 18.19
C LEU A 146 8.76 0.85 16.83
N MET A 147 7.43 0.80 16.75
CA MET A 147 6.75 0.65 15.45
C MET A 147 7.03 1.83 14.52
N GLN A 148 7.04 3.05 15.06
CA GLN A 148 7.33 4.28 14.31
C GLN A 148 8.79 4.32 13.85
N GLN A 149 9.72 3.94 14.73
CA GLN A 149 11.13 3.79 14.38
C GLN A 149 11.32 2.76 13.26
N VAL A 150 10.69 1.58 13.38
CA VAL A 150 10.78 0.54 12.34
C VAL A 150 10.27 1.04 11.00
N LEU A 151 9.14 1.72 11.01
CA LEU A 151 8.54 2.26 9.80
C LEU A 151 9.47 3.28 9.10
N GLN A 152 10.08 4.20 9.87
CA GLN A 152 10.91 5.27 9.32
C GLN A 152 12.31 4.78 8.89
N ASP A 153 12.96 3.95 9.70
CA ASP A 153 14.36 3.61 9.52
C ASP A 153 14.58 2.45 8.55
N TRP A 154 13.64 1.49 8.55
CA TRP A 154 13.84 0.20 7.87
C TRP A 154 12.92 0.00 6.68
N ILE A 155 11.66 0.41 6.77
CA ILE A 155 10.68 0.14 5.71
C ILE A 155 10.85 1.16 4.56
N PRO A 156 10.98 0.70 3.30
CA PRO A 156 11.01 1.60 2.14
C PRO A 156 9.77 2.50 2.07
N ALA A 157 9.96 3.77 1.71
CA ALA A 157 8.92 4.80 1.80
C ALA A 157 7.62 4.42 1.07
N PHE A 158 7.71 3.78 -0.10
CA PHE A 158 6.51 3.37 -0.85
C PHE A 158 5.70 2.27 -0.17
N ASP A 159 6.29 1.52 0.75
CA ASP A 159 5.63 0.41 1.44
C ASP A 159 5.04 0.84 2.80
N GLN A 160 5.44 2.02 3.30
CA GLN A 160 5.00 2.54 4.60
C GLN A 160 3.47 2.77 4.68
N PRO A 161 2.79 3.38 3.68
CA PRO A 161 1.35 3.64 3.77
C PRO A 161 0.49 2.37 3.92
N ASP A 162 0.93 1.26 3.32
CA ASP A 162 0.26 -0.02 3.48
C ASP A 162 0.42 -0.55 4.92
N LEU A 163 1.63 -0.49 5.48
CA LEU A 163 1.85 -0.90 6.87
C LEU A 163 1.11 -0.02 7.87
N GLU A 164 1.08 1.30 7.64
CA GLU A 164 0.31 2.22 8.46
C GLU A 164 -1.17 1.81 8.51
N ARG A 165 -1.75 1.44 7.36
CA ARG A 165 -3.13 0.94 7.26
C ARG A 165 -3.33 -0.39 7.97
N ILE A 166 -2.39 -1.32 7.84
CA ILE A 166 -2.47 -2.66 8.44
C ILE A 166 -2.38 -2.61 9.96
N TRP A 167 -1.60 -1.66 10.47
CA TRP A 167 -1.35 -1.51 11.90
C TRP A 167 -2.39 -0.67 12.61
N VAL A 168 -3.35 -0.07 11.89
CA VAL A 168 -4.49 0.60 12.51
C VAL A 168 -5.15 -0.32 13.53
N GLY A 169 -5.32 0.18 14.75
CA GLY A 169 -5.92 -0.56 15.87
C GLY A 169 -4.95 -1.38 16.74
N ILE A 170 -3.66 -1.46 16.39
CA ILE A 170 -2.64 -2.01 17.27
C ILE A 170 -2.26 -0.95 18.30
N GLY A 171 -2.69 -1.09 19.55
CA GLY A 171 -2.24 -0.20 20.64
C GLY A 171 -2.58 1.29 20.46
N HIS A 172 -3.64 1.62 19.73
CA HIS A 172 -3.98 2.99 19.28
C HIS A 172 -3.04 3.59 18.23
N TRP A 173 -2.27 2.76 17.51
CA TRP A 173 -1.53 3.15 16.31
C TRP A 173 -2.42 3.99 15.41
N ARG A 174 -2.06 5.29 15.33
CA ARG A 174 -2.75 6.39 14.67
C ARG A 174 -4.24 6.10 14.48
N LYS A 175 -5.07 6.48 15.46
CA LYS A 175 -6.52 6.57 15.23
C LYS A 175 -6.71 7.41 13.96
N GLN A 176 -7.15 6.79 12.87
CA GLN A 176 -7.59 7.56 11.72
C GLN A 176 -8.72 8.48 12.22
N PRO A 177 -8.61 9.80 12.02
CA PRO A 177 -9.71 10.71 12.31
C PRO A 177 -10.92 10.39 11.45
#